data_AF-A0A7S1AGJ8-F1
#
_entry.id   AF-A0A7S1AGJ8-F1
#
_cell.length_a   1.000
_cell.length_b   1.000
_cell.length_c   1.000
_cell.angle_alpha   90.00
_cell.angle_beta   90.00
_cell.angle_gamma   90.00
#
_symmetry.space_group_name_H-M   'P 1'
#
loop_
_entity.id
_entity.type
_entity.pdbx_description
1 polymer ?
#
loop_
_entity_poly.entity_id
_entity_poly.type
_entity_poly.pdbx_seq_one_letter_code
_entity_poly.pdbx_strand_id
1 'polypeptide(L)'
;FWLKWLWFLERFVLTTFVSEGVSAFVFMVMGVGAFFLSFWFVHVSASPCHDTYKDVLKPTRKSNAAVRPADVEQMYMEWCKKNMRVSSAKSMDEQCHPLAKKVADKMKFVPPEVVVTPEIACKGIEDLKKDYPDYVSTALAAEKEEDALTAKNKAIWERSKQAASSLNDHFTETLNSAYKSLQKDVKEKLEAIVLEAGATPHSEVLLQQFMEAVELGNKGIMTKIGQKKDTLFKSWLTEETRVQAQVETENARVAEL
;
A
#
# COMPACT_ATOMS: atom_id res chain seq x y z
N PHE A 1 -36.18 -14.75 -3.53
CA PHE A 1 -36.00 -13.30 -3.35
C PHE A 1 -34.83 -12.74 -4.19
N TRP A 2 -34.52 -13.33 -5.35
CA TRP A 2 -33.31 -13.02 -6.14
C TRP A 2 -33.56 -12.91 -7.66
N LEU A 3 -34.80 -12.58 -8.05
CA LEU A 3 -35.24 -12.57 -9.45
C LEU A 3 -35.89 -11.24 -9.88
N LYS A 4 -35.54 -10.13 -9.23
CA LYS A 4 -36.14 -8.81 -9.49
C LYS A 4 -35.16 -7.70 -9.90
N TRP A 5 -33.87 -8.01 -10.05
CA TRP A 5 -32.85 -7.01 -10.37
C TRP A 5 -32.42 -6.97 -11.85
N LEU A 6 -32.87 -7.92 -12.67
CA LEU A 6 -32.52 -7.95 -14.11
C LEU A 6 -33.37 -7.03 -15.00
N TRP A 7 -34.34 -6.30 -14.46
CA TRP A 7 -35.26 -5.47 -15.24
C TRP A 7 -34.93 -3.97 -15.28
N PHE A 8 -33.82 -3.53 -14.66
CA PHE A 8 -33.50 -2.10 -14.56
C PHE A 8 -32.36 -1.63 -15.47
N LEU A 9 -31.73 -2.52 -16.24
CA LEU A 9 -30.56 -2.22 -17.07
C LEU A 9 -30.84 -2.04 -18.57
N GLU A 10 -32.10 -2.12 -19.00
CA GLU A 10 -32.50 -2.03 -20.42
C GLU A 10 -33.10 -0.68 -20.83
N ARG A 11 -32.99 0.38 -20.01
CA ARG A 11 -33.66 1.67 -20.27
C ARG A 11 -32.80 2.93 -20.28
N PHE A 12 -31.47 2.82 -20.33
CA PHE A 12 -30.60 4.01 -20.37
C PHE A 12 -29.56 4.01 -21.50
N VAL A 13 -29.84 3.26 -22.56
CA VAL A 13 -29.13 3.34 -23.83
C VAL A 13 -30.18 3.63 -24.90
N LEU A 14 -30.40 4.90 -25.21
CA LEU A 14 -30.90 5.44 -26.49
C LEU A 14 -31.48 6.85 -26.26
N THR A 15 -30.68 7.86 -26.58
CA THR A 15 -31.01 9.22 -27.06
C THR A 15 -29.79 10.10 -26.74
N THR A 16 -29.12 10.83 -27.62
CA THR A 16 -29.23 11.09 -29.06
C THR A 16 -27.89 11.74 -29.41
N PHE A 17 -27.15 11.16 -30.37
CA PHE A 17 -26.18 11.88 -31.19
C PHE A 17 -26.95 12.59 -32.32
N VAL A 18 -26.40 13.69 -32.85
CA VAL A 18 -26.76 14.52 -34.05
C VAL A 18 -26.77 15.99 -33.60
N SER A 19 -26.17 16.99 -34.24
CA SER A 19 -25.23 17.15 -35.37
C SER A 19 -24.79 18.62 -35.36
N GLU A 20 -23.71 18.94 -36.10
CA GLU A 20 -23.43 20.24 -36.78
C GLU A 20 -23.30 21.51 -35.87
N GLY A 21 -22.17 22.21 -35.79
CA GLY A 21 -21.53 22.92 -36.91
C GLY A 21 -22.36 24.14 -37.33
N VAL A 22 -21.82 25.37 -37.16
CA VAL A 22 -22.08 26.64 -37.92
C VAL A 22 -22.04 27.91 -37.02
N SER A 23 -21.09 28.79 -37.36
CA SER A 23 -21.14 30.28 -37.37
C SER A 23 -21.27 31.14 -36.10
N ALA A 24 -20.18 31.85 -35.83
CA ALA A 24 -20.03 33.30 -36.06
C ALA A 24 -21.14 34.29 -35.65
N PHE A 25 -20.69 35.30 -34.90
CA PHE A 25 -21.04 36.73 -34.98
C PHE A 25 -22.30 37.25 -34.25
N VAL A 26 -22.11 38.47 -33.70
CA VAL A 26 -23.08 39.45 -33.16
C VAL A 26 -23.60 39.10 -31.75
N PHE A 27 -23.27 39.82 -30.67
CA PHE A 27 -23.57 41.25 -30.46
C PHE A 27 -22.52 41.99 -29.64
N MET A 28 -22.12 43.10 -30.25
CA MET A 28 -21.47 44.29 -29.73
C MET A 28 -22.44 45.02 -28.78
N VAL A 29 -22.03 45.30 -27.55
CA VAL A 29 -22.59 46.40 -26.75
C VAL A 29 -21.41 47.22 -26.22
N MET A 30 -21.19 48.35 -26.88
CA MET A 30 -20.40 49.45 -26.35
C MET A 30 -21.15 50.08 -25.17
N GLY A 31 -20.47 50.19 -24.04
CA GLY A 31 -20.85 51.03 -22.91
C GLY A 31 -19.63 51.80 -22.44
N VAL A 32 -19.58 53.08 -22.77
CA VAL A 32 -18.50 54.04 -22.51
C VAL A 32 -18.62 54.60 -21.09
N GLY A 33 -17.49 54.65 -20.37
CA GLY A 33 -17.18 55.79 -19.47
C GLY A 33 -17.17 55.54 -17.95
N ALA A 34 -15.96 55.49 -17.37
CA ALA A 34 -15.51 56.03 -16.06
C ALA A 34 -14.29 55.21 -15.58
N PHE A 35 -13.04 55.63 -15.81
CA PHE A 35 -12.23 56.41 -14.85
C PHE A 35 -12.53 56.07 -13.39
N PHE A 36 -11.66 55.30 -12.72
CA PHE A 36 -11.01 55.62 -11.43
C PHE A 36 -10.34 54.36 -10.85
N LEU A 37 -9.08 54.54 -10.40
CA LEU A 37 -8.27 53.64 -9.58
C LEU A 37 -7.59 52.47 -10.31
N SER A 38 -6.48 52.83 -10.95
CA SER A 38 -5.29 52.01 -11.15
C SER A 38 -4.72 51.55 -9.80
N PHE A 39 -5.43 50.68 -9.08
CA PHE A 39 -4.82 49.85 -8.07
C PHE A 39 -3.93 48.86 -8.82
N TRP A 40 -2.62 49.01 -8.63
CA TRP A 40 -1.64 47.97 -8.88
C TRP A 40 -1.96 46.78 -7.95
N PHE A 41 -3.02 46.04 -8.26
CA PHE A 41 -3.10 44.65 -7.82
C PHE A 41 -2.09 43.91 -8.67
N VAL A 42 -0.91 43.75 -8.08
CA VAL A 42 0.00 42.64 -8.34
C VAL A 42 -0.89 41.41 -8.50
N HIS A 43 -1.08 40.99 -9.75
CA HIS A 43 -1.59 39.66 -10.04
C HIS A 43 -0.50 38.72 -9.53
N VAL A 44 -0.60 38.37 -8.24
CA VAL A 44 0.02 37.15 -7.71
C VAL A 44 -0.60 36.05 -8.53
N SER A 45 0.10 35.62 -9.56
CA SER A 45 -0.22 34.43 -10.33
C SER A 45 -0.29 33.29 -9.31
N ALA A 46 -1.50 32.90 -8.90
CA ALA A 46 -1.70 31.72 -8.10
C ALA A 46 -1.10 30.56 -8.90
N SER A 47 0.05 30.06 -8.43
CA SER A 47 0.72 28.94 -9.08
C SER A 47 -0.13 27.69 -8.83
N PRO A 48 -0.19 26.73 -9.77
CA PRO A 48 -0.95 25.48 -9.59
C PRO A 48 -0.61 24.73 -8.29
N CYS A 49 0.62 24.95 -7.78
CA CYS A 49 1.06 24.46 -6.49
C CYS A 49 0.32 25.13 -5.32
N HIS A 50 0.21 26.46 -5.33
CA HIS A 50 -0.40 27.22 -4.24
C HIS A 50 -1.86 26.84 -4.02
N ASP A 51 -2.64 26.74 -5.11
CA ASP A 51 -4.04 26.31 -5.05
C ASP A 51 -4.18 24.89 -4.50
N THR A 52 -3.29 23.98 -4.91
CA THR A 52 -3.26 22.61 -4.39
C THR A 52 -3.01 22.61 -2.88
N TYR A 53 -1.99 23.31 -2.40
CA TYR A 53 -1.67 23.32 -0.97
C TYR A 53 -2.65 24.14 -0.13
N LYS A 54 -3.36 25.09 -0.73
CA LYS A 54 -4.47 25.79 -0.07
C LYS A 54 -5.61 24.82 0.26
N ASP A 55 -5.86 23.85 -0.61
CA ASP A 55 -6.84 22.79 -0.37
C ASP A 55 -6.32 21.69 0.55
N VAL A 56 -5.04 21.31 0.42
CA VAL A 56 -4.38 20.30 1.28
C VAL A 56 -4.32 20.78 2.73
N LEU A 57 -3.82 22.01 2.96
CA LEU A 57 -3.57 22.57 4.29
C LEU A 57 -4.82 23.23 4.90
N LYS A 58 -5.99 23.04 4.27
CA LYS A 58 -7.24 23.63 4.75
C LYS A 58 -7.59 23.07 6.12
N PRO A 59 -7.81 23.91 7.15
CA PRO A 59 -8.24 23.45 8.46
C PRO A 59 -9.52 22.62 8.33
N THR A 60 -9.52 21.40 8.88
CA THR A 60 -10.71 20.55 8.86
C THR A 60 -11.66 21.01 9.95
N ARG A 61 -12.96 20.74 9.79
CA ARG A 61 -14.01 21.12 10.76
C ARG A 61 -13.79 20.57 12.19
N LYS A 62 -12.84 19.63 12.37
CA LYS A 62 -12.48 18.99 13.64
C LYS A 62 -11.18 19.53 14.24
N SER A 63 -10.40 20.32 13.50
CA SER A 63 -9.09 20.83 13.93
C SER A 63 -8.87 22.22 13.34
N ASN A 64 -8.93 23.25 14.20
CA ASN A 64 -8.39 24.58 13.92
C ASN A 64 -6.91 24.68 14.33
N ALA A 65 -6.22 23.53 14.49
CA ALA A 65 -4.82 23.53 14.88
C ALA A 65 -3.95 24.08 13.75
N ALA A 66 -2.89 24.80 14.14
CA ALA A 66 -1.89 25.26 13.20
C ALA A 66 -1.20 24.04 12.56
N VAL A 67 -1.13 24.01 11.23
CA VAL A 67 -0.52 22.89 10.50
C VAL A 67 0.99 22.89 10.73
N ARG A 68 1.53 21.80 11.27
CA ARG A 68 2.97 21.62 11.50
C ARG A 68 3.60 20.80 10.38
N PRO A 69 4.93 20.89 10.17
CA PRO A 69 5.64 20.09 9.18
C PRO A 69 5.31 18.59 9.20
N ALA A 70 5.14 18.03 10.41
CA ALA A 70 4.81 16.61 10.60
C ALA A 70 3.40 16.22 10.12
N ASP A 71 2.46 17.16 10.08
CA ASP A 71 1.07 16.88 9.69
C ASP A 71 0.88 16.86 8.17
N VAL A 72 1.79 17.53 7.44
CA VAL A 72 1.64 17.80 6.00
C VAL A 72 1.57 16.51 5.18
N GLU A 73 2.35 15.49 5.55
CA GLU A 73 2.33 14.20 4.85
C GLU A 73 0.94 13.57 4.87
N GLN A 74 0.35 13.46 6.06
CA GLN A 74 -0.97 12.88 6.23
C GLN A 74 -2.05 13.71 5.53
N MET A 75 -2.00 15.04 5.68
CA MET A 75 -2.95 15.94 5.02
C MET A 75 -2.88 15.81 3.50
N TYR A 76 -1.67 15.71 2.93
CA TYR A 76 -1.48 15.51 1.50
C TYR A 76 -1.97 14.14 1.05
N MET A 77 -1.72 13.09 1.85
CA MET A 77 -2.21 11.74 1.59
C MET A 77 -3.74 11.69 1.54
N GLU A 78 -4.41 12.30 2.51
CA GLU A 78 -5.88 12.39 2.56
C GLU A 78 -6.45 13.18 1.38
N TRP A 79 -5.85 14.32 1.04
CA TRP A 79 -6.23 15.11 -0.12
C TRP A 79 -6.03 14.33 -1.43
N CYS A 80 -4.91 13.62 -1.57
CA CYS A 80 -4.60 12.82 -2.76
C CYS A 80 -5.62 11.71 -2.94
N LYS A 81 -5.93 10.94 -1.89
CA LYS A 81 -6.95 9.87 -1.96
C LYS A 81 -8.33 10.40 -2.34
N LYS A 82 -8.66 11.62 -1.92
CA LYS A 82 -9.98 12.25 -2.16
C LYS A 82 -10.12 12.86 -3.55
N ASN A 83 -9.06 13.45 -4.09
CA ASN A 83 -9.13 14.28 -5.30
C ASN A 83 -8.53 13.60 -6.54
N MET A 84 -7.61 12.64 -6.39
CA MET A 84 -7.09 11.88 -7.52
C MET A 84 -8.07 10.79 -7.92
N ARG A 85 -8.52 10.82 -9.17
CA ARG A 85 -9.30 9.74 -9.79
C ARG A 85 -8.37 8.90 -10.63
N VAL A 86 -8.29 7.61 -10.35
CA VAL A 86 -7.44 6.69 -11.12
C VAL A 86 -8.26 5.50 -11.61
N SER A 87 -8.11 5.18 -12.89
CA SER A 87 -8.65 3.98 -13.53
C SER A 87 -7.72 2.75 -13.38
N SER A 88 -6.68 2.89 -12.56
CA SER A 88 -5.57 1.94 -12.40
C SER A 88 -5.95 0.79 -11.47
N ALA A 89 -5.42 -0.41 -11.76
CA ALA A 89 -5.57 -1.61 -10.93
C ALA A 89 -4.84 -1.54 -9.57
N LYS A 90 -4.05 -0.48 -9.32
CA LYS A 90 -3.34 -0.26 -8.05
C LYS A 90 -4.20 0.51 -7.06
N SER A 91 -4.13 0.13 -5.78
CA SER A 91 -4.84 0.83 -4.71
C SER A 91 -4.45 2.32 -4.66
N MET A 92 -5.38 3.19 -4.23
CA MET A 92 -5.11 4.63 -4.08
C MET A 92 -3.92 4.90 -3.15
N ASP A 93 -3.72 4.03 -2.17
CA ASP A 93 -2.66 4.15 -1.18
C ASP A 93 -1.28 4.02 -1.82
N GLU A 94 -1.09 3.03 -2.69
CA GLU A 94 0.18 2.84 -3.41
C GLU A 94 0.54 4.02 -4.33
N GLN A 95 -0.46 4.74 -4.84
CA GLN A 95 -0.24 5.85 -5.77
C GLN A 95 0.00 7.18 -5.04
N CYS A 96 -0.70 7.41 -3.93
CA CYS A 96 -0.58 8.64 -3.16
C CYS A 96 0.64 8.65 -2.22
N HIS A 97 1.08 7.49 -1.72
CA HIS A 97 2.20 7.38 -0.80
C HIS A 97 3.52 8.01 -1.32
N PRO A 98 3.99 7.75 -2.56
CA PRO A 98 5.22 8.37 -3.04
C PRO A 98 5.10 9.89 -3.23
N LEU A 99 3.89 10.42 -3.43
CA LEU A 99 3.66 11.86 -3.52
C LEU A 99 3.69 12.51 -2.15
N ALA A 100 2.97 11.94 -1.17
CA ALA A 100 2.98 12.42 0.21
C ALA A 100 4.39 12.39 0.81
N LYS A 101 5.15 11.31 0.57
CA LYS A 101 6.53 11.18 1.04
C LYS A 101 7.45 12.28 0.50
N LYS A 102 7.35 12.63 -0.79
CA LYS A 102 8.14 13.75 -1.36
C LYS A 102 7.86 15.08 -0.66
N VAL A 103 6.62 15.29 -0.23
CA VAL A 103 6.26 16.49 0.52
C VAL A 103 6.85 16.43 1.93
N ALA A 104 6.72 15.28 2.60
CA ALA A 104 7.32 15.04 3.91
C ALA A 104 8.84 15.29 3.91
N ASP A 105 9.57 14.74 2.92
CA ASP A 105 11.01 14.91 2.77
C ASP A 105 11.43 16.38 2.66
N LYS A 106 10.62 17.22 2.01
CA LYS A 106 10.85 18.68 1.97
C LYS A 106 10.60 19.33 3.33
N MET A 107 9.53 18.92 4.01
CA MET A 107 9.13 19.50 5.29
C MET A 107 10.12 19.21 6.41
N LYS A 108 11.02 18.22 6.27
CA LYS A 108 12.14 17.96 7.20
C LYS A 108 13.07 19.17 7.38
N PHE A 109 13.17 20.05 6.38
CA PHE A 109 14.00 21.25 6.42
C PHE A 109 13.26 22.47 6.99
N VAL A 110 12.00 22.31 7.40
CA VAL A 110 11.21 23.34 8.06
C VAL A 110 11.20 23.04 9.56
N PRO A 111 11.53 24.02 10.43
CA PRO A 111 11.49 23.81 11.86
C PRO A 111 10.09 23.39 12.37
N PRO A 112 9.99 22.48 13.35
CA PRO A 112 8.71 21.91 13.80
C PRO A 112 7.74 22.95 14.40
N GLU A 113 8.27 24.05 14.92
CA GLU A 113 7.52 25.17 15.50
C GLU A 113 6.96 26.14 14.46
N VAL A 114 7.33 26.00 13.18
CA VAL A 114 6.79 26.84 12.10
C VAL A 114 5.41 26.35 11.70
N VAL A 115 4.53 27.30 11.38
CA VAL A 115 3.21 26.99 10.78
C VAL A 115 3.39 26.87 9.28
N VAL A 116 3.08 25.71 8.72
CA VAL A 116 3.24 25.47 7.28
C VAL A 116 2.13 26.19 6.53
N THR A 117 2.51 27.14 5.68
CA THR A 117 1.60 27.82 4.76
C THR A 117 1.75 27.24 3.34
N PRO A 118 0.79 27.46 2.43
CA PRO A 118 0.91 27.04 1.04
C PRO A 118 2.17 27.58 0.35
N GLU A 119 2.61 28.79 0.71
CA GLU A 119 3.83 29.40 0.20
C GLU A 119 5.07 28.59 0.61
N ILE A 120 5.13 28.15 1.87
CA ILE A 120 6.23 27.31 2.38
C ILE A 120 6.18 25.93 1.72
N ALA A 121 5.01 25.30 1.64
CA ALA A 121 4.85 23.97 1.04
C ALA A 121 5.25 23.92 -0.44
N CYS A 122 5.09 25.03 -1.16
CA CYS A 122 5.49 25.17 -2.57
C CYS A 122 6.97 25.43 -2.81
N LYS A 123 7.74 25.91 -1.82
CA LYS A 123 9.17 26.19 -1.99
C LYS A 123 9.99 24.93 -2.28
N GLY A 124 11.08 25.07 -3.03
CA GLY A 124 12.04 23.97 -3.22
C GLY A 124 12.86 23.72 -1.95
N ILE A 125 13.49 22.54 -1.85
CA ILE A 125 14.35 22.20 -0.70
C ILE A 125 15.46 23.25 -0.51
N GLU A 126 16.08 23.70 -1.60
CA GLU A 126 17.16 24.69 -1.54
C GLU A 126 16.68 26.07 -1.08
N ASP A 127 15.44 26.45 -1.37
CA ASP A 127 14.86 27.70 -0.89
C ASP A 127 14.48 27.59 0.59
N LEU A 128 13.94 26.45 1.01
CA LEU A 128 13.67 26.16 2.43
C LEU A 128 14.96 26.17 3.27
N LYS A 129 16.05 25.62 2.76
CA LYS A 129 17.37 25.68 3.43
C LYS A 129 17.89 27.11 3.55
N LYS A 130 17.62 28.00 2.59
CA LYS A 130 17.98 29.42 2.65
C LYS A 130 17.12 30.19 3.64
N ASP A 131 15.85 29.82 3.77
CA ASP A 131 14.91 30.45 4.70
C ASP A 131 15.18 30.04 6.16
N TYR A 132 15.68 28.81 6.38
CA TYR A 132 15.96 28.26 7.70
C TYR A 132 17.41 27.74 7.86
N PRO A 133 18.44 28.57 7.62
CA PRO A 133 19.83 28.12 7.55
C PRO A 133 20.33 27.50 8.86
N ASP A 134 19.89 28.04 10.00
CA ASP A 134 20.28 27.58 11.33
C ASP A 134 19.72 26.19 11.67
N TYR A 135 18.65 25.76 10.99
CA TYR A 135 18.00 24.47 11.20
C TYR A 135 18.49 23.38 10.24
N VAL A 136 19.17 23.74 9.14
CA VAL A 136 19.63 22.78 8.13
C VAL A 136 20.56 21.72 8.72
N SER A 137 21.47 22.11 9.62
CA SER A 137 22.38 21.17 10.28
C SER A 137 21.64 20.15 11.14
N THR A 138 20.64 20.60 11.89
CA THR A 138 19.75 19.75 12.71
C THR A 138 18.95 18.79 11.84
N ALA A 139 18.36 19.29 10.74
CA ALA A 139 17.61 18.47 9.79
C ALA A 139 18.47 17.37 9.14
N LEU A 140 19.70 17.72 8.73
CA LEU A 140 20.64 16.75 8.15
C LEU A 140 21.16 15.73 9.16
N ALA A 141 21.32 16.13 10.43
CA ALA A 141 21.68 15.19 11.50
C ALA A 141 20.55 14.18 11.76
N ALA A 142 19.31 14.66 11.85
CA ALA A 142 18.13 13.82 12.00
C ALA A 142 17.93 12.86 10.81
N GLU A 143 18.17 13.32 9.57
CA GLU A 143 18.09 12.48 8.37
C GLU A 143 19.10 11.32 8.42
N LYS A 144 20.34 11.58 8.86
CA LYS A 144 21.36 10.53 9.02
C LYS A 144 20.96 9.49 10.07
N GLU A 145 20.34 9.91 11.16
CA GLU A 145 19.83 9.00 12.19
C GLU A 145 18.66 8.16 11.66
N GLU A 146 17.73 8.77 10.92
CA GLU A 146 16.61 8.09 10.27
C GLU A 146 17.09 7.08 9.21
N ASP A 147 18.10 7.44 8.40
CA ASP A 147 18.72 6.55 7.42
C ASP A 147 19.40 5.36 8.10
N ALA A 148 20.13 5.60 9.20
CA ALA A 148 20.75 4.55 9.99
C ALA A 148 19.70 3.60 10.59
N LEU A 149 18.60 4.14 11.12
CA LEU A 149 17.47 3.36 11.64
C LEU A 149 16.77 2.57 10.54
N THR A 150 16.56 3.18 9.37
CA THR A 150 15.95 2.53 8.20
C THR A 150 16.83 1.39 7.69
N ALA A 151 18.15 1.59 7.64
CA ALA A 151 19.11 0.55 7.28
C ALA A 151 19.09 -0.62 8.27
N LYS A 152 19.04 -0.34 9.58
CA LYS A 152 18.90 -1.38 10.62
C LYS A 152 17.59 -2.15 10.48
N ASN A 153 16.45 -1.47 10.36
CA ASN A 153 15.15 -2.09 10.18
C ASN A 153 15.09 -2.95 8.91
N LYS A 154 15.74 -2.51 7.82
CA LYS A 154 15.86 -3.30 6.60
C LYS A 154 16.69 -4.57 6.83
N ALA A 155 17.78 -4.49 7.58
CA ALA A 155 18.59 -5.65 7.91
C ALA A 155 17.85 -6.66 8.82
N ILE A 156 17.04 -6.18 9.77
CA ILE A 156 16.13 -7.01 10.58
C ILE A 156 15.12 -7.71 9.66
N TRP A 157 14.46 -6.95 8.78
CA TRP A 157 13.47 -7.49 7.85
C TRP A 157 14.04 -8.62 6.97
N GLU A 158 15.22 -8.42 6.38
CA GLU A 158 15.83 -9.45 5.53
C GLU A 158 16.24 -10.69 6.33
N ARG A 159 16.75 -10.54 7.56
CA ARG A 159 17.04 -11.67 8.47
C ARG A 159 15.78 -12.47 8.78
N SER A 160 14.70 -11.79 9.19
CA SER A 160 13.41 -12.43 9.50
C SER A 160 12.81 -13.10 8.27
N LYS A 161 12.93 -12.49 7.09
CA LYS A 161 12.48 -13.07 5.82
C LYS A 161 13.26 -14.33 5.46
N GLN A 162 14.58 -14.34 5.65
CA GLN A 162 15.42 -15.50 5.42
C GLN A 162 15.05 -16.65 6.37
N ALA A 163 14.85 -16.36 7.67
CA ALA A 163 14.38 -17.34 8.64
C ALA A 163 13.00 -17.90 8.28
N ALA A 164 12.07 -17.05 7.85
CA ALA A 164 10.76 -17.45 7.38
C ALA A 164 10.82 -18.35 6.14
N SER A 165 11.69 -18.05 5.17
CA SER A 165 11.91 -18.91 4.02
C SER A 165 12.46 -20.28 4.43
N SER A 166 13.47 -20.31 5.29
CA SER A 166 14.08 -21.58 5.72
C SER A 166 13.08 -22.46 6.49
N LEU A 167 12.33 -21.87 7.42
CA LEU A 167 11.29 -22.59 8.16
C LEU A 167 10.18 -23.10 7.22
N ASN A 168 9.81 -22.29 6.23
CA ASN A 168 8.83 -22.66 5.20
C ASN A 168 9.28 -23.88 4.38
N ASP A 169 10.55 -23.89 3.97
CA ASP A 169 11.13 -24.97 3.17
C ASP A 169 11.21 -26.27 3.98
N HIS A 170 11.72 -26.19 5.22
CA HIS A 170 11.76 -27.35 6.13
C HIS A 170 10.37 -27.91 6.45
N PHE A 171 9.38 -27.04 6.65
CA PHE A 171 8.01 -27.47 6.91
C PHE A 171 7.41 -28.20 5.71
N THR A 172 7.59 -27.66 4.51
CA THR A 172 7.11 -28.30 3.27
C THR A 172 7.84 -29.60 2.98
N GLU A 173 9.15 -29.66 3.19
CA GLU A 173 9.93 -30.90 3.04
C GLU A 173 9.46 -31.99 4.03
N THR A 174 9.30 -31.63 5.31
CA THR A 174 8.86 -32.56 6.35
C THR A 174 7.47 -33.12 6.04
N LEU A 175 6.53 -32.27 5.63
CA LEU A 175 5.19 -32.72 5.24
C LEU A 175 5.24 -33.65 4.03
N ASN A 176 5.95 -33.27 2.97
CA ASN A 176 6.07 -34.11 1.77
C ASN A 176 6.69 -35.48 2.09
N SER A 177 7.69 -35.53 2.97
CA SER A 177 8.30 -36.76 3.44
C SER A 177 7.30 -37.63 4.23
N ALA A 178 6.59 -37.03 5.19
CA ALA A 178 5.56 -37.72 5.97
C ALA A 178 4.43 -38.29 5.09
N TYR A 179 3.97 -37.54 4.08
CA TYR A 179 2.95 -38.02 3.15
C TYR A 179 3.42 -39.17 2.28
N LYS A 180 4.66 -39.12 1.77
CA LYS A 180 5.24 -40.23 1.01
C LYS A 180 5.36 -41.49 1.86
N SER A 181 5.77 -41.35 3.13
CA SER A 181 5.83 -42.48 4.07
C SER A 181 4.43 -43.05 4.31
N LEU A 182 3.43 -42.20 4.56
CA LEU A 182 2.06 -42.63 4.78
C LEU A 182 1.48 -43.36 3.55
N GLN A 183 1.71 -42.83 2.35
CA GLN A 183 1.28 -43.48 1.11
C GLN A 183 1.91 -44.86 0.93
N LYS A 184 3.20 -44.97 1.24
CA LYS A 184 3.92 -46.24 1.20
C LYS A 184 3.33 -47.24 2.20
N ASP A 185 3.15 -46.84 3.46
CA ASP A 185 2.60 -47.71 4.51
C ASP A 185 1.16 -48.17 4.20
N VAL A 186 0.32 -47.27 3.66
CA VAL A 186 -1.04 -47.59 3.25
C VAL A 186 -1.04 -48.58 2.09
N LYS A 187 -0.18 -48.35 1.08
CA LYS A 187 -0.03 -49.24 -0.07
C LYS A 187 0.39 -50.63 0.35
N GLU A 188 1.45 -50.76 1.14
CA GLU A 188 1.98 -52.04 1.60
C GLU A 188 0.94 -52.84 2.40
N LYS A 189 0.17 -52.17 3.26
CA LYS A 189 -0.91 -52.82 4.01
C LYS A 189 -2.06 -53.29 3.11
N LEU A 190 -2.44 -52.50 2.12
CA LEU A 190 -3.51 -52.87 1.20
C LEU A 190 -3.08 -53.99 0.26
N GLU A 191 -1.83 -53.97 -0.23
CA GLU A 191 -1.26 -55.06 -1.02
C GLU A 191 -1.24 -56.37 -0.24
N ALA A 192 -0.86 -56.34 1.04
CA ALA A 192 -0.90 -57.51 1.91
C ALA A 192 -2.34 -58.08 2.05
N ILE A 193 -3.33 -57.22 2.27
CA ILE A 193 -4.75 -57.63 2.38
C ILE A 193 -5.24 -58.23 1.06
N VAL A 194 -4.89 -57.63 -0.08
CA VAL A 194 -5.26 -58.13 -1.42
C VAL A 194 -4.63 -59.50 -1.70
N LEU A 195 -3.37 -59.70 -1.31
CA LEU A 195 -2.69 -60.99 -1.43
C LEU A 195 -3.35 -62.07 -0.56
N GLU A 196 -3.66 -61.77 0.70
CA GLU A 196 -4.34 -62.69 1.62
C GLU A 196 -5.75 -63.07 1.13
N ALA A 197 -6.46 -62.15 0.49
CA ALA A 197 -7.80 -62.39 -0.04
C ALA A 197 -7.83 -63.19 -1.36
N GLY A 198 -6.67 -63.55 -1.92
CA GLY A 198 -6.56 -64.22 -3.21
C GLY A 198 -6.59 -63.23 -4.36
N ALA A 199 -5.46 -62.58 -4.61
CA ALA A 199 -5.31 -61.51 -5.61
C ALA A 199 -5.91 -61.88 -6.97
N THR A 200 -6.74 -60.98 -7.49
CA THR A 200 -7.34 -61.03 -8.82
C THR A 200 -7.00 -59.76 -9.61
N PRO A 201 -7.14 -59.77 -10.94
CA PRO A 201 -7.02 -58.55 -11.75
C PRO A 201 -7.98 -57.43 -11.28
N HIS A 202 -9.15 -57.79 -10.73
CA HIS A 202 -10.12 -56.82 -10.22
C HIS A 202 -9.65 -56.15 -8.92
N SER A 203 -9.02 -56.89 -8.01
CA SER A 203 -8.48 -56.33 -6.77
C SER A 203 -7.28 -55.42 -7.00
N GLU A 204 -6.48 -55.65 -8.05
CA GLU A 204 -5.40 -54.73 -8.44
C GLU A 204 -5.95 -53.37 -8.93
N VAL A 205 -7.04 -53.38 -9.71
CA VAL A 205 -7.72 -52.15 -10.14
C VAL A 205 -8.30 -51.38 -8.95
N LEU A 206 -8.92 -52.07 -7.99
CA LEU A 206 -9.45 -51.45 -6.78
C LEU A 206 -8.34 -50.85 -5.90
N LEU A 207 -7.22 -51.56 -5.75
CA LEU A 207 -6.05 -51.04 -5.04
C LEU A 207 -5.53 -49.77 -5.71
N GLN A 208 -5.43 -49.75 -7.04
CA GLN A 208 -4.98 -48.58 -7.77
C GLN A 208 -5.94 -47.39 -7.59
N GLN A 209 -7.25 -47.59 -7.72
CA GLN A 209 -8.26 -46.55 -7.48
C GLN A 209 -8.22 -46.01 -6.05
N PHE A 210 -7.99 -46.89 -5.07
CA PHE A 210 -7.84 -46.47 -3.68
C PHE A 210 -6.59 -45.61 -3.49
N MET A 211 -5.45 -46.00 -4.09
CA MET A 211 -4.22 -45.22 -4.02
C MET A 211 -4.34 -43.86 -4.72
N GLU A 212 -5.06 -43.79 -5.84
CA GLU A 212 -5.40 -42.52 -6.51
C GLU A 212 -6.25 -41.62 -5.60
N ALA A 213 -7.22 -42.17 -4.86
CA ALA A 213 -8.02 -41.42 -3.90
C ALA A 213 -7.17 -40.90 -2.71
N VAL A 214 -6.25 -41.72 -2.20
CA VAL A 214 -5.29 -41.31 -1.15
C VAL A 214 -4.39 -40.18 -1.65
N GLU A 215 -3.90 -40.25 -2.90
CA GLU A 215 -3.09 -39.19 -3.50
C GLU A 215 -3.88 -37.88 -3.64
N LEU A 216 -5.13 -37.93 -4.10
CA LEU A 216 -6.00 -36.76 -4.19
C LEU A 216 -6.27 -36.15 -2.80
N GLY A 217 -6.52 -36.98 -1.80
CA GLY A 217 -6.69 -36.55 -0.41
C GLY A 217 -5.46 -35.81 0.11
N ASN A 218 -4.27 -36.37 -0.10
CA ASN A 218 -3.00 -35.75 0.30
C ASN A 218 -2.76 -34.41 -0.40
N LYS A 219 -3.01 -34.33 -1.72
CA LYS A 219 -2.92 -33.06 -2.47
C LYS A 219 -3.89 -32.01 -1.92
N GLY A 220 -5.11 -32.41 -1.57
CA GLY A 220 -6.10 -31.55 -0.94
C GLY A 220 -5.63 -30.99 0.40
N ILE A 221 -5.10 -31.86 1.28
CA ILE A 221 -4.59 -31.43 2.59
C ILE A 221 -3.37 -30.52 2.42
N MET A 222 -2.41 -30.86 1.56
CA MET A 222 -1.24 -30.02 1.27
C MET A 222 -1.62 -28.64 0.75
N THR A 223 -2.64 -28.56 -0.11
CA THR A 223 -3.17 -27.30 -0.60
C THR A 223 -3.76 -26.47 0.54
N LYS A 224 -4.56 -27.07 1.43
CA LYS A 224 -5.16 -26.38 2.58
C LYS A 224 -4.12 -25.92 3.60
N ILE A 225 -3.12 -26.76 3.86
CA ILE A 225 -1.99 -26.39 4.71
C ILE A 225 -1.23 -25.23 4.06
N GLY A 226 -0.90 -25.31 2.77
CA GLY A 226 -0.22 -24.25 2.02
C GLY A 226 -0.95 -22.90 2.11
N GLN A 227 -2.28 -22.91 1.89
CA GLN A 227 -3.10 -21.69 1.99
C GLN A 227 -3.05 -21.04 3.38
N LYS A 228 -3.09 -21.84 4.46
CA LYS A 228 -3.03 -21.30 5.84
C LYS A 228 -1.62 -20.91 6.24
N LYS A 229 -0.63 -21.68 5.78
CA LYS A 229 0.79 -21.47 6.00
C LYS A 229 1.19 -20.06 5.59
N ASP A 230 0.93 -19.67 4.34
CA ASP A 230 1.39 -18.38 3.82
C ASP A 230 0.85 -17.18 4.62
N THR A 231 -0.40 -17.26 5.08
CA THR A 231 -1.00 -16.24 5.96
C THR A 231 -0.31 -16.19 7.32
N LEU A 232 -0.08 -17.35 7.95
CA LEU A 232 0.60 -17.43 9.24
C LEU A 232 2.04 -16.92 9.16
N PHE A 233 2.78 -17.31 8.11
CA PHE A 233 4.16 -16.84 7.89
C PHE A 233 4.22 -15.33 7.66
N LYS A 234 3.30 -14.74 6.90
CA LYS A 234 3.22 -13.28 6.74
C LYS A 234 2.93 -12.56 8.06
N SER A 235 1.99 -13.10 8.85
CA SER A 235 1.66 -12.54 10.16
C SER A 235 2.85 -12.63 11.12
N TRP A 236 3.50 -13.80 11.18
CA TRP A 236 4.67 -14.00 12.03
C TRP A 236 5.83 -13.11 11.60
N LEU A 237 6.15 -13.02 10.31
CA LEU A 237 7.22 -12.16 9.79
C LEU A 237 7.03 -10.69 10.19
N THR A 238 5.79 -10.21 10.11
CA THR A 238 5.44 -8.83 10.50
C THR A 238 5.64 -8.61 11.99
N GLU A 239 5.16 -9.54 12.82
CA GLU A 239 5.26 -9.45 14.28
C GLU A 239 6.70 -9.63 14.77
N GLU A 240 7.44 -10.59 14.22
CA GLU A 240 8.84 -10.85 14.56
C GLU A 240 9.72 -9.63 14.25
N THR A 241 9.51 -8.98 13.11
CA THR A 241 10.22 -7.75 12.76
C THR A 241 9.92 -6.64 13.77
N ARG A 242 8.66 -6.51 14.20
CA ARG A 242 8.23 -5.54 15.22
C ARG A 242 8.91 -5.81 16.56
N VAL A 243 8.94 -7.06 17.00
CA VAL A 243 9.56 -7.48 18.26
C VAL A 243 11.07 -7.27 18.23
N GLN A 244 11.76 -7.66 17.15
CA GLN A 244 13.20 -7.48 17.02
C GLN A 244 13.60 -5.99 17.02
N ALA A 245 12.82 -5.14 16.35
CA ALA A 245 13.04 -3.69 16.40
C ALA A 245 12.90 -3.14 17.83
N GLN A 246 11.92 -3.62 18.61
CA GLN A 246 11.75 -3.25 20.01
C GLN A 246 12.91 -3.72 20.89
N VAL A 247 13.37 -4.95 20.70
CA VAL A 247 14.51 -5.53 21.44
C VAL A 247 15.80 -4.76 21.14
N GLU A 248 16.08 -4.44 19.89
CA GLU A 248 17.26 -3.64 19.54
C GLU A 248 17.19 -2.21 20.12
N THR A 249 15.98 -1.62 20.18
CA THR A 249 15.77 -0.31 20.83
C THR A 249 16.03 -0.37 22.34
N GLU A 250 15.52 -1.41 23.01
CA GLU A 250 15.72 -1.61 24.45
C GLU A 250 17.19 -1.91 24.78
N ASN A 251 17.86 -2.73 23.98
CA ASN A 251 19.28 -3.03 24.14
C ASN A 251 20.15 -1.78 23.97
N ALA A 252 19.81 -0.89 23.02
CA ALA A 252 20.49 0.38 22.87
C ALA A 252 20.30 1.27 24.11
N ARG A 253 19.08 1.34 24.66
CA ARG A 253 18.78 2.09 25.88
C ARG A 253 19.56 1.57 27.09
N VAL A 254 19.69 0.26 27.24
CA VAL A 254 20.45 -0.35 28.34
C VAL A 254 21.95 -0.14 28.19
N ALA A 255 22.48 -0.06 26.96
CA ALA A 255 23.90 0.17 26.71
C ALA A 255 24.36 1.62 26.99
N GLU A 256 23.42 2.57 27.12
CA GLU A 256 23.68 3.98 27.45
C GLU A 256 23.63 4.28 28.96
N LEU A 257 23.27 3.30 29.79
CA LEU A 257 23.21 3.38 31.26
C LEU A 257 24.46 2.78 31.93
#